data_AF-A0A2M8FCG6-F1
#
_entry.id   AF-A0A2M8FCG6-F1
#
_cell.length_a   1.000
_cell.length_b   1.000
_cell.length_c   1.000
_cell.angle_alpha   90.00
_cell.angle_beta   90.00
_cell.angle_gamma   90.00
#
_symmetry.space_group_name_H-M   'P 1'
#
loop_
_entity.id
_entity.type
_entity.pdbx_description
1 polymer ?
#
loop_
_entity_poly.entity_id
_entity_poly.type
_entity_poly.pdbx_seq_one_letter_code
_entity_poly.pdbx_strand_id
1 'polypeptide(L)' 'MLVKTWKETTPGGMFPQTFSTYRCSNEECQKQKDKEELKRLQAVKEKEERARNSAVKAKKRLKISAGQ' A
#
# COMPACT_ATOMS: atom_id res chain seq x y z
N MET A 1 -19.08 13.77 -2.00
CA MET A 1 -19.09 13.88 -3.48
C MET A 1 -18.63 12.57 -4.12
N LEU A 2 -19.27 12.11 -5.19
CA LEU A 2 -18.83 10.91 -5.93
C LEU A 2 -17.59 11.24 -6.77
N VAL A 3 -16.55 10.40 -6.70
CA VAL A 3 -15.26 10.65 -7.38
C VAL A 3 -15.07 9.74 -8.57
N LYS A 4 -15.37 8.46 -8.40
CA LYS A 4 -15.15 7.47 -9.45
C LYS A 4 -16.10 6.31 -9.25
N THR A 5 -16.63 5.78 -10.34
CA THR A 5 -17.37 4.54 -10.36
C THR A 5 -16.75 3.63 -11.41
N TRP A 6 -16.48 2.37 -11.07
CA TRP A 6 -15.97 1.37 -12.01
C TRP A 6 -16.59 0.02 -11.72
N LYS A 7 -16.56 -0.87 -12.71
CA LYS A 7 -17.01 -2.25 -12.57
C LYS A 7 -15.80 -3.16 -12.54
N GLU A 8 -15.72 -4.03 -11.55
CA GLU A 8 -14.65 -5.00 -11.42
C GLU A 8 -15.23 -6.39 -11.17
N THR A 9 -14.72 -7.37 -11.90
CA THR A 9 -15.07 -8.77 -11.68
C THR A 9 -14.13 -9.33 -10.62
N THR A 10 -14.62 -9.40 -9.39
CA THR A 10 -13.88 -9.99 -8.27
C THR A 10 -13.73 -11.50 -8.51
N PRO A 11 -12.54 -12.09 -8.26
CA PRO A 11 -12.36 -13.54 -8.41
C PRO A 11 -13.34 -14.32 -7.53
N GLY A 12 -14.11 -15.22 -8.14
CA GLY A 12 -15.19 -15.99 -7.49
C GLY A 12 -16.58 -15.33 -7.58
N GLY A 13 -16.68 -14.09 -8.08
CA GLY A 13 -17.96 -13.44 -8.38
C GLY A 13 -18.52 -13.89 -9.72
N MET A 14 -19.81 -14.25 -9.77
CA MET A 14 -20.48 -14.62 -11.02
C MET A 14 -20.77 -13.41 -11.92
N PHE A 15 -20.75 -12.19 -11.38
CA PHE A 15 -21.08 -10.96 -12.09
C PHE A 15 -20.13 -9.82 -11.71
N PRO A 16 -19.91 -8.84 -12.62
CA PRO A 16 -19.10 -7.66 -12.33
C PRO A 16 -19.76 -6.82 -11.24
N GLN A 17 -19.02 -6.53 -10.18
CA GLN A 17 -19.48 -5.68 -9.09
C GLN A 17 -19.16 -4.21 -9.43
N THR A 18 -20.10 -3.31 -9.10
CA THR A 18 -19.89 -1.87 -9.29
C THR A 18 -19.32 -1.27 -8.02
N PHE A 19 -18.13 -0.68 -8.11
CA PHE A 19 -17.45 0.02 -7.03
C PHE A 19 -17.54 1.52 -7.24
N SER A 20 -17.84 2.24 -6.17
CA SER A 20 -17.90 3.71 -6.17
C SER A 20 -17.01 4.26 -5.07
N THR A 21 -16.11 5.16 -5.43
CA THR A 21 -15.31 5.94 -4.50
C THR A 21 -15.95 7.29 -4.26
N TYR A 22 -16.13 7.62 -2.98
CA TYR A 22 -16.64 8.90 -2.54
C TYR A 22 -15.55 9.67 -1.80
N ARG A 23 -15.55 11.00 -1.98
CA ARG A 23 -14.78 11.94 -1.16
C ARG A 23 -15.70 12.68 -0.22
N CYS A 24 -15.14 13.04 0.93
CA CYS A 24 -15.83 13.87 1.90
C CYS A 24 -16.18 15.23 1.28
N SER A 25 -17.41 15.67 1.46
CA SER A 25 -17.83 16.99 0.97
C SER A 25 -17.26 18.13 1.83
N ASN A 26 -16.86 17.84 3.08
CA ASN A 26 -16.15 18.76 3.95
C ASN A 26 -14.64 18.61 3.75
N GLU A 27 -13.96 19.73 3.47
CA GLU A 27 -12.52 19.79 3.21
C GLU A 27 -11.68 19.30 4.41
N GLU A 28 -12.09 19.60 5.64
CA GLU A 28 -11.39 19.15 6.84
C GLU A 28 -11.46 17.62 6.98
N CYS A 29 -12.63 17.03 6.72
CA CYS A 29 -12.79 15.58 6.70
C CYS A 29 -11.88 14.94 5.65
N GLN A 30 -11.84 15.51 4.44
CA GLN A 30 -11.02 14.98 3.36
C GLN A 30 -9.53 15.04 3.72
N LYS A 31 -9.05 16.20 4.19
CA LYS A 31 -7.66 16.39 4.66
C LYS A 31 -7.25 15.39 5.75
N GLN A 32 -8.13 15.08 6.69
CA GLN A 32 -7.84 14.08 7.73
C GLN A 32 -7.73 12.66 7.15
N LYS A 33 -8.60 12.29 6.22
CA LYS A 33 -8.55 10.99 5.53
C LYS A 33 -7.29 10.86 4.66
N ASP A 34 -6.94 11.89 3.89
CA ASP A 34 -5.71 11.92 3.09
C ASP A 34 -4.46 11.84 4.00
N LYS A 35 -4.46 12.50 5.16
CA LYS A 35 -3.36 12.42 6.15
C LYS A 35 -3.22 11.02 6.74
N GLU A 36 -4.33 10.35 7.06
CA GLU A 36 -4.31 8.98 7.57
C GLU A 36 -3.78 8.00 6.50
N GLU A 37 -4.25 8.13 5.26
CA GLU A 37 -3.79 7.30 4.14
C GLU A 37 -2.29 7.50 3.89
N LEU A 38 -1.81 8.75 3.88
CA LEU A 38 -0.39 9.05 3.73
C LEU A 38 0.46 8.43 4.85
N LYS A 39 -0.03 8.47 6.09
CA LYS A 39 0.66 7.83 7.24
C LYS A 39 0.75 6.32 7.08
N ARG A 40 -0.32 5.67 6.60
CA ARG A 40 -0.31 4.23 6.32
C ARG A 40 0.69 3.88 5.22
N LEU A 41 0.71 4.64 4.13
CA LEU A 41 1.66 4.42 3.02
C LEU A 41 3.11 4.60 3.46
N GLN A 42 3.41 5.62 4.29
CA GLN A 42 4.75 5.81 4.86
C GLN A 42 5.17 4.62 5.74
N ALA A 43 4.27 4.11 6.59
CA ALA A 43 4.56 2.97 7.44
C ALA A 43 4.84 1.68 6.64
N VAL A 44 4.15 1.48 5.51
CA VAL A 44 4.43 0.35 4.61
C VAL A 44 5.81 0.51 3.95
N LYS A 45 6.12 1.70 3.41
CA LYS A 45 7.43 1.98 2.79
C LYS A 45 8.59 1.80 3.77
N GLU A 46 8.45 2.27 5.01
CA GLU A 46 9.51 2.10 6.02
C GLU A 46 9.74 0.61 6.35
N LYS A 47 8.67 -0.18 6.44
CA LYS A 47 8.79 -1.63 6.66
C LYS A 47 9.48 -2.33 5.49
N GLU A 48 9.12 -1.99 4.25
CA GLU A 48 9.77 -2.54 3.05
C GLU A 48 11.26 -2.14 2.98
N GLU A 49 11.59 -0.89 3.26
CA GLU A 49 12.98 -0.43 3.27
C GLU A 49 13.81 -1.13 4.36
N ARG A 50 13.24 -1.29 5.55
CA ARG A 50 13.88 -2.03 6.65
C ARG A 50 14.09 -3.50 6.29
N ALA A 51 13.10 -4.15 5.68
CA ALA A 51 13.21 -5.52 5.19
C ALA A 51 14.32 -5.64 4.13
N ARG A 52 14.37 -4.72 3.17
CA ARG A 52 15.40 -4.69 2.12
C ARG A 52 16.80 -4.49 2.68
N ASN A 53 16.98 -3.61 3.66
CA ASN A 53 18.27 -3.38 4.31
C ASN A 53 18.74 -4.63 5.09
N SER A 54 17.82 -5.30 5.79
CA SER A 54 18.14 -6.55 6.50
C SER A 54 18.55 -7.68 5.54
N ALA A 55 17.87 -7.82 4.39
CA ALA A 55 18.23 -8.79 3.36
C ALA A 55 19.60 -8.52 2.74
N VAL A 56 19.95 -7.25 2.49
CA VAL A 56 21.28 -6.86 1.97
C VAL A 56 22.38 -7.19 2.99
N LYS A 57 22.16 -6.90 4.29
CA LYS A 57 23.11 -7.25 5.36
C LYS A 57 23.29 -8.76 5.50
N ALA A 58 22.21 -9.54 5.40
CA ALA A 58 22.27 -11.00 5.44
C ALA A 58 23.05 -11.57 4.24
N LYS A 59 22.80 -11.07 3.02
CA LYS A 59 23.56 -11.45 1.82
C LYS A 59 25.04 -11.08 1.91
N LYS A 60 25.39 -9.94 2.53
CA LYS A 60 26.79 -9.55 2.74
C LYS A 60 27.53 -10.51 3.68
N ARG A 61 26.86 -11.01 4.73
CA ARG A 61 27.43 -12.02 5.65
C ARG A 61 27.65 -13.38 4.96
N LEU A 62 26.70 -13.82 4.14
CA LEU A 62 26.81 -15.08 3.41
C LEU A 62 27.93 -15.10 2.36
N LYS A 63 28.24 -13.95 1.74
CA LYS A 63 29.38 -13.84 0.81
C LYS A 63 30.75 -13.94 1.50
N ILE A 64 30.84 -13.64 2.79
CA ILE A 64 32.09 -13.76 3.55
C ILE A 64 32.34 -15.22 3.94
N SER A 65 31.29 -15.99 4.21
CA SER A 65 31.40 -17.42 4.56
C SER A 65 31.58 -18.36 3.36
N ALA A 66 31.39 -17.89 2.12
CA ALA A 66 31.51 -18.70 0.90
C ALA A 66 32.85 -18.49 0.15
N GLY A 67 33.76 -17.69 0.72
CA GLY A 67 35.10 -17.41 0.16
C GLY A 67 36.23 -17.94 1.05
N GLN A 68 35.96 -18.90 1.92
CA GLN A 68 36.93 -19.59 2.77
C GLN A 68 36.96 -21.08 2.42
#